data_AF-A0A5C3PFP0-F1
#
_entry.id   AF-A0A5C3PFP0-F1
#
_cell.length_a   1.000
_cell.length_b   1.000
_cell.length_c   1.000
_cell.angle_alpha   90.00
_cell.angle_beta   90.00
_cell.angle_gamma   90.00
#
_symmetry.space_group_name_H-M   'P 1'
#
loop_
_entity.id
_entity.type
_entity.pdbx_description
1 polymer ?
#
loop_
_entity_poly.entity_id
_entity_poly.type
_entity_poly.pdbx_seq_one_letter_code
_entity_poly.pdbx_strand_id
1 'polypeptide(L)'
;MFNVATPAQSLFPGLPRDVSVEIVEHMDVEHLVRLKQTCSLAEDYVAAVIHTRSRKLVDAHLQSYDRFVQMLDSCGAVVGGIGALYILFPYHGRPPFVDIFLPDHSYDAFMEYLAFEEGFAYRRVEPGSDTLPDDDEYSDEGSVDSDDDIVEFIFSQQAPHPALSTKPYPHGVSVMHRFSHGDPNEGAFCINLVRSTTSSPLLPITSELHTALFNYVSPRDFCSSYPALIQSKRALLTPSRLEDYRVPPKHLRRGVAAWARNGWDLAVLEVAYPDGGPCHGTRSTTCGAATRYFGDRYCTRGTVTPARTAENDTRACDNTITVVWWRGGLLCGPGCHAQRRKLVPGARMCLRAVAEGL
;
A
#
# COMPACT_ATOMS: atom_id res chain seq x y z
N MET A 1 -12.96 -21.56 6.65
CA MET A 1 -13.22 -20.49 7.63
C MET A 1 -11.90 -19.78 7.86
N PHE A 2 -11.79 -18.52 7.47
CA PHE A 2 -10.53 -17.73 7.57
C PHE A 2 -10.40 -16.99 8.90
N ASN A 3 -11.30 -17.25 9.85
CA ASN A 3 -11.24 -16.66 11.17
C ASN A 3 -10.14 -17.33 12.00
N VAL A 4 -8.99 -16.68 12.13
CA VAL A 4 -7.92 -17.11 13.03
C VAL A 4 -8.25 -16.62 14.44
N ALA A 5 -8.73 -17.54 15.29
CA ALA A 5 -9.02 -17.23 16.67
C ALA A 5 -7.73 -16.92 17.45
N THR A 6 -7.75 -15.86 18.26
CA THR A 6 -6.67 -15.57 19.20
C THR A 6 -6.42 -16.78 20.12
N PRO A 7 -5.17 -17.22 20.32
CA PRO A 7 -4.87 -18.33 21.22
C PRO A 7 -5.43 -18.15 22.62
N ALA A 8 -5.88 -19.24 23.26
CA ALA A 8 -6.42 -19.21 24.62
C ALA A 8 -5.33 -19.04 25.70
N GLN A 9 -4.11 -19.44 25.40
CA GLN A 9 -2.95 -19.33 26.28
C GLN A 9 -2.33 -17.94 26.17
N SER A 10 -1.91 -17.34 27.29
CA SER A 10 -1.15 -16.09 27.30
C SER A 10 0.23 -16.25 26.67
N LEU A 11 0.63 -15.29 25.83
CA LEU A 11 1.92 -15.29 25.16
C LEU A 11 3.06 -14.95 26.12
N PHE A 12 2.83 -14.00 27.02
CA PHE A 12 3.82 -13.52 27.98
C PHE A 12 3.54 -14.12 29.37
N PRO A 13 4.44 -14.96 29.91
CA PRO A 13 4.26 -15.57 31.22
C PRO A 13 4.00 -14.51 32.30
N GLY A 14 2.96 -14.73 33.11
CA GLY A 14 2.56 -13.82 34.20
C GLY A 14 1.68 -12.64 33.76
N LEU A 15 1.44 -12.44 32.46
CA LEU A 15 0.46 -11.46 31.98
C LEU A 15 -0.88 -12.14 31.65
N PRO A 16 -2.01 -11.44 31.88
CA PRO A 16 -3.29 -11.83 31.32
C PRO A 16 -3.27 -11.93 29.79
N ARG A 17 -4.15 -12.77 29.23
CA ARG A 17 -4.23 -13.05 27.78
C ARG A 17 -4.55 -11.80 26.96
N ASP A 18 -5.53 -11.02 27.41
CA ASP A 18 -5.96 -9.76 26.84
C ASP A 18 -4.82 -8.74 26.77
N VAL A 19 -3.99 -8.64 27.81
CA VAL A 19 -2.79 -7.80 27.78
C VAL A 19 -1.79 -8.28 26.72
N SER A 20 -1.63 -9.60 26.55
CA SER A 20 -0.80 -10.13 25.46
C SER A 20 -1.33 -9.75 24.08
N VAL A 21 -2.65 -9.80 23.89
CA VAL A 21 -3.29 -9.37 22.63
C VAL A 21 -3.01 -7.89 22.39
N GLU A 22 -3.24 -7.05 23.39
CA GLU A 22 -3.06 -5.60 23.28
C GLU A 22 -1.60 -5.23 22.92
N ILE A 23 -0.62 -5.89 23.54
CA ILE A 23 0.80 -5.69 23.23
C ILE A 23 1.08 -6.02 21.76
N VAL A 24 0.61 -7.17 21.27
CA VAL A 24 0.85 -7.61 19.87
C VAL A 24 0.04 -6.74 18.89
N GLU A 25 -1.16 -6.28 19.26
CA GLU A 25 -1.96 -5.34 18.46
C GLU A 25 -1.26 -3.99 18.23
N HIS A 26 -0.30 -3.60 19.07
CA HIS A 26 0.51 -2.39 18.91
C HIS A 26 1.85 -2.61 18.18
N MET A 27 2.19 -3.85 17.84
CA MET A 27 3.44 -4.16 17.13
C MET A 27 3.32 -3.85 15.63
N ASP A 28 4.33 -3.19 15.07
CA ASP A 28 4.48 -3.10 13.61
C ASP A 28 4.92 -4.42 12.98
N VAL A 29 4.96 -4.46 11.65
CA VAL A 29 5.31 -5.65 10.88
C VAL A 29 6.69 -6.23 11.20
N GLU A 30 7.69 -5.41 11.53
CA GLU A 30 9.02 -5.91 11.87
C GLU A 30 9.01 -6.63 13.22
N HIS A 31 8.34 -6.04 14.21
CA HIS A 31 8.14 -6.66 15.51
C HIS A 31 7.33 -7.95 15.39
N LEU A 32 6.26 -7.97 14.58
CA LEU A 32 5.46 -9.16 14.33
C LEU A 32 6.28 -10.29 13.69
N VAL A 33 7.10 -10.00 12.68
CA VAL A 33 7.96 -11.02 12.05
C VAL A 33 8.99 -11.57 13.02
N ARG A 34 9.63 -10.73 13.84
CA ARG A 34 10.57 -11.19 14.88
C ARG A 34 9.86 -12.02 15.94
N LEU A 35 8.68 -11.59 16.39
CA LEU A 35 7.88 -12.30 17.39
C LEU A 35 7.49 -13.70 16.87
N LYS A 36 7.06 -13.80 15.61
CA LYS A 36 6.72 -15.06 14.95
C LYS A 36 7.86 -16.08 14.95
N GLN A 37 9.12 -15.64 14.97
CA GLN A 37 10.31 -16.52 15.02
C GLN A 37 10.61 -17.09 16.41
N THR A 38 9.91 -16.67 17.47
CA THR A 38 10.22 -17.08 18.84
C THR A 38 9.61 -18.43 19.23
N CYS A 39 8.35 -18.68 18.90
CA CYS A 39 7.65 -19.95 19.15
C CYS A 39 6.34 -20.06 18.34
N SER A 40 5.76 -21.26 18.27
CA SER A 40 4.50 -21.51 17.55
C SER A 40 3.30 -20.74 18.13
N LEU A 41 3.25 -20.54 19.45
CA LEU A 41 2.21 -19.71 20.07
C LEU A 41 2.30 -18.26 19.59
N ALA A 42 3.51 -17.71 19.49
CA ALA A 42 3.74 -16.36 18.99
C ALA A 42 3.30 -16.22 17.52
N GLU A 43 3.56 -17.24 16.70
CA GLU A 43 3.06 -17.32 15.32
C GLU A 43 1.52 -17.28 15.25
N ASP A 44 0.83 -18.05 16.10
CA ASP A 44 -0.63 -18.04 16.15
C ASP A 44 -1.19 -16.66 16.57
N TYR A 45 -0.51 -15.96 17.51
CA TYR A 45 -0.85 -14.58 17.90
C TYR A 45 -0.68 -13.58 16.75
N VAL A 46 0.44 -13.67 16.02
CA VAL A 46 0.72 -12.79 14.87
C VAL A 46 -0.33 -12.98 13.78
N ALA A 47 -0.66 -14.23 13.44
CA ALA A 47 -1.72 -14.57 12.50
C ALA A 47 -3.07 -13.97 12.93
N ALA A 48 -3.46 -14.16 14.20
CA ALA A 48 -4.70 -13.61 14.75
C ALA A 48 -4.75 -12.08 14.68
N VAL A 49 -3.64 -11.38 14.97
CA VAL A 49 -3.59 -9.90 14.93
C VAL A 49 -3.70 -9.37 13.50
N ILE A 50 -3.00 -9.96 12.53
CA ILE A 50 -3.11 -9.55 11.12
C ILE A 50 -4.55 -9.76 10.62
N HIS A 51 -5.17 -10.90 10.92
CA HIS A 51 -6.58 -11.14 10.60
C HIS A 51 -7.52 -10.16 11.30
N THR A 52 -7.30 -9.86 12.58
CA THR A 52 -8.12 -8.90 13.34
C THR A 52 -8.04 -7.51 12.74
N ARG A 53 -6.84 -7.02 12.38
CA ARG A 53 -6.67 -5.72 11.72
C ARG A 53 -7.31 -5.69 10.33
N SER A 54 -7.14 -6.76 9.57
CA SER A 54 -7.77 -6.91 8.24
C SER A 54 -9.29 -6.91 8.34
N ARG A 55 -9.87 -7.60 9.34
CA ARG A 55 -11.30 -7.56 9.62
C ARG A 55 -11.75 -6.17 10.04
N LYS A 56 -11.11 -5.56 11.04
CA LYS A 56 -11.41 -4.18 11.50
C LYS A 56 -11.43 -3.16 10.35
N LEU A 57 -10.59 -3.35 9.32
CA LEU A 57 -10.56 -2.50 8.13
C LEU A 57 -11.86 -2.54 7.31
N VAL A 58 -12.46 -3.71 7.08
CA VAL A 58 -13.54 -3.91 6.09
C VAL A 58 -14.87 -4.44 6.65
N ASP A 59 -14.89 -5.05 7.83
CA ASP A 59 -16.01 -5.88 8.35
C ASP A 59 -17.32 -5.11 8.50
N ALA A 60 -17.25 -3.83 8.90
CA ALA A 60 -18.44 -2.99 9.02
C ALA A 60 -19.13 -2.67 7.68
N HIS A 61 -18.51 -3.01 6.55
CA HIS A 61 -18.97 -2.66 5.20
C HIS A 61 -19.17 -3.87 4.29
N LEU A 62 -18.94 -5.08 4.79
CA LEU A 62 -19.12 -6.32 4.05
C LEU A 62 -20.28 -7.12 4.64
N GLN A 63 -21.02 -7.83 3.78
CA GLN A 63 -22.00 -8.82 4.19
C GLN A 63 -21.33 -10.06 4.78
N SER A 64 -20.17 -10.47 4.23
CA SER A 64 -19.42 -11.61 4.73
C SER A 64 -17.90 -11.47 4.57
N TYR A 65 -17.21 -11.15 5.67
CA TYR A 65 -15.75 -11.09 5.70
C TYR A 65 -15.08 -12.41 5.28
N ASP A 66 -15.59 -13.55 5.73
CA ASP A 66 -15.01 -14.86 5.41
C ASP A 66 -15.10 -15.17 3.91
N ARG A 67 -16.21 -14.79 3.25
CA ARG A 67 -16.39 -14.91 1.80
C ARG A 67 -15.46 -13.96 1.05
N PHE A 68 -15.30 -12.73 1.53
CA PHE A 68 -14.37 -11.76 0.95
C PHE A 68 -12.93 -12.26 0.97
N VAL A 69 -12.45 -12.82 2.09
CA VAL A 69 -11.11 -13.41 2.18
C VAL A 69 -10.96 -14.61 1.25
N GLN A 70 -12.00 -15.46 1.13
CA GLN A 70 -12.00 -16.57 0.17
C GLN A 70 -11.90 -16.06 -1.27
N MET A 71 -12.61 -14.98 -1.61
CA MET A 71 -12.54 -14.35 -2.93
C MET A 71 -11.15 -13.78 -3.20
N LEU A 72 -10.53 -13.11 -2.22
CA LEU A 72 -9.16 -12.62 -2.35
C LEU A 72 -8.20 -13.78 -2.68
N ASP A 73 -8.34 -14.91 -1.98
CA ASP A 73 -7.49 -16.08 -2.16
C ASP A 73 -7.69 -16.73 -3.53
N SER A 74 -8.95 -16.94 -3.92
CA SER A 74 -9.29 -17.59 -5.19
C SER A 74 -8.93 -16.77 -6.43
N CYS A 75 -8.99 -15.43 -6.33
CA CYS A 75 -8.64 -14.52 -7.40
C CYS A 75 -7.15 -14.15 -7.42
N GLY A 76 -6.35 -14.60 -6.43
CA GLY A 76 -4.97 -14.16 -6.27
C GLY A 76 -4.87 -12.64 -6.07
N ALA A 77 -5.85 -12.04 -5.40
CA ALA A 77 -5.92 -10.61 -5.14
C ALA A 77 -5.20 -10.26 -3.83
N VAL A 78 -4.74 -9.01 -3.73
CA VAL A 78 -4.09 -8.51 -2.51
C VAL A 78 -4.70 -7.17 -2.10
N VAL A 79 -4.78 -6.94 -0.80
CA VAL A 79 -4.97 -5.60 -0.24
C VAL A 79 -3.63 -4.88 -0.34
N GLY A 80 -3.60 -3.68 -0.91
CA GLY A 80 -2.38 -2.87 -1.00
C GLY A 80 -2.57 -1.45 -0.47
N GLY A 81 -1.68 -0.56 -0.88
CA GLY A 81 -1.80 0.87 -0.61
C GLY A 81 -1.92 1.20 0.88
N ILE A 82 -2.85 2.11 1.20
CA ILE A 82 -3.06 2.58 2.58
C ILE A 82 -3.70 1.51 3.48
N GLY A 83 -4.50 0.59 2.91
CA GLY A 83 -5.10 -0.51 3.65
C GLY A 83 -4.06 -1.51 4.15
N ALA A 84 -3.12 -1.89 3.29
CA ALA A 84 -1.99 -2.74 3.70
C ALA A 84 -1.09 -2.03 4.71
N LEU A 85 -0.85 -0.73 4.54
CA LEU A 85 -0.09 0.07 5.50
C LEU A 85 -0.77 0.06 6.89
N TYR A 86 -2.08 0.26 6.97
CA TYR A 86 -2.85 0.19 8.21
C TYR A 86 -2.74 -1.19 8.90
N ILE A 87 -2.87 -2.28 8.14
CA ILE A 87 -2.77 -3.64 8.69
C ILE A 87 -1.38 -3.92 9.26
N LEU A 88 -0.32 -3.47 8.56
CA LEU A 88 1.06 -3.78 8.90
C LEU A 88 1.67 -2.81 9.92
N PHE A 89 1.15 -1.57 10.02
CA PHE A 89 1.67 -0.51 10.89
C PHE A 89 0.49 0.15 11.62
N PRO A 90 0.16 -0.27 12.85
CA PRO A 90 -1.08 0.10 13.54
C PRO A 90 -1.10 1.56 14.04
N TYR A 91 -0.03 2.33 13.84
CA TYR A 91 0.06 3.74 14.25
C TYR A 91 -0.66 4.70 13.29
N HIS A 92 -1.32 4.17 12.27
CA HIS A 92 -2.11 4.95 11.32
C HIS A 92 -3.59 4.82 11.66
N GLY A 93 -4.32 5.93 11.57
CA GLY A 93 -5.78 5.91 11.67
C GLY A 93 -6.37 4.97 10.62
N ARG A 94 -7.56 4.42 10.92
CA ARG A 94 -8.28 3.56 9.97
C ARG A 94 -8.54 4.36 8.68
N PRO A 95 -8.10 3.88 7.50
CA PRO A 95 -8.29 4.63 6.27
C PRO A 95 -9.77 4.59 5.84
N PRO A 96 -10.25 5.64 5.16
CA PRO A 96 -11.63 5.70 4.66
C PRO A 96 -11.87 4.82 3.43
N PHE A 97 -10.81 4.23 2.86
CA PHE A 97 -10.90 3.32 1.73
C PHE A 97 -9.83 2.24 1.78
N VAL A 98 -9.99 1.22 0.95
CA VAL A 98 -9.00 0.17 0.72
C VAL A 98 -8.76 -0.02 -0.78
N ASP A 99 -7.50 -0.27 -1.16
CA ASP A 99 -7.13 -0.63 -2.52
C ASP A 99 -6.96 -2.14 -2.61
N ILE A 100 -7.68 -2.77 -3.54
CA ILE A 100 -7.56 -4.21 -3.85
C ILE A 100 -6.99 -4.34 -5.26
N PHE A 101 -5.84 -5.00 -5.35
CA PHE A 101 -5.14 -5.23 -6.60
C PHE A 101 -5.36 -6.64 -7.09
N LEU A 102 -5.71 -6.80 -8.37
CA LEU A 102 -6.01 -8.09 -8.97
C LEU A 102 -5.18 -8.37 -10.22
N PRO A 103 -4.83 -9.64 -10.47
CA PRO A 103 -4.46 -10.10 -11.80
C PRO A 103 -5.51 -9.73 -12.85
N ASP A 104 -5.06 -9.54 -14.10
CA ASP A 104 -5.95 -9.26 -15.23
C ASP A 104 -7.07 -10.31 -15.41
N HIS A 105 -6.73 -11.60 -15.23
CA HIS A 105 -7.62 -12.73 -15.53
C HIS A 105 -8.69 -13.01 -14.47
N SER A 106 -8.57 -12.45 -13.26
CA SER A 106 -9.50 -12.68 -12.15
C SER A 106 -10.29 -11.43 -11.75
N TYR A 107 -10.02 -10.30 -12.41
CA TYR A 107 -10.61 -9.01 -12.11
C TYR A 107 -12.15 -9.01 -12.22
N ASP A 108 -12.68 -9.50 -13.35
CA ASP A 108 -14.11 -9.42 -13.64
C ASP A 108 -14.92 -10.27 -12.64
N ALA A 109 -14.42 -11.45 -12.25
CA ALA A 109 -15.06 -12.30 -11.25
C ALA A 109 -15.13 -11.63 -9.85
N PHE A 110 -14.07 -10.93 -9.44
CA PHE A 110 -14.08 -10.21 -8.16
C PHE A 110 -14.99 -8.97 -8.21
N MET A 111 -15.02 -8.31 -9.36
CA MET A 111 -15.91 -7.17 -9.63
C MET A 111 -17.38 -7.58 -9.52
N GLU A 112 -17.77 -8.70 -10.13
CA GLU A 112 -19.11 -9.29 -10.03
C GLU A 112 -19.45 -9.65 -8.58
N TYR A 113 -18.52 -10.26 -7.84
CA TYR A 113 -18.70 -10.57 -6.43
C TYR A 113 -19.03 -9.32 -5.60
N LEU A 114 -18.24 -8.24 -5.72
CA LEU A 114 -18.51 -7.00 -4.99
C LEU A 114 -19.86 -6.37 -5.36
N ALA A 115 -20.22 -6.41 -6.65
CA ALA A 115 -21.46 -5.81 -7.14
C ALA A 115 -22.71 -6.61 -6.74
N PHE A 116 -22.68 -7.93 -6.92
CA PHE A 116 -23.88 -8.78 -6.83
C PHE A 116 -24.00 -9.52 -5.50
N GLU A 117 -22.91 -10.01 -4.91
CA GLU A 117 -22.94 -10.69 -3.61
C GLU A 117 -22.87 -9.66 -2.46
N GLU A 118 -21.94 -8.70 -2.54
CA GLU A 118 -21.76 -7.71 -1.46
C GLU A 118 -22.67 -6.47 -1.62
N GLY A 119 -23.26 -6.25 -2.80
CA GLY A 119 -24.24 -5.20 -3.05
C GLY A 119 -23.66 -3.79 -3.21
N PHE A 120 -22.37 -3.66 -3.53
CA PHE A 120 -21.75 -2.36 -3.74
C PHE A 120 -22.16 -1.75 -5.07
N ALA A 121 -22.47 -0.45 -5.05
CA ALA A 121 -22.50 0.35 -6.27
C ALA A 121 -21.06 0.66 -6.71
N TYR A 122 -20.82 0.77 -8.02
CA TYR A 122 -19.49 1.10 -8.52
C TYR A 122 -19.52 2.10 -9.67
N ARG A 123 -18.40 2.82 -9.81
CA ARG A 123 -18.12 3.68 -10.96
C ARG A 123 -16.70 3.47 -11.44
N ARG A 124 -16.47 3.65 -12.74
CA ARG A 124 -15.12 3.69 -13.29
C ARG A 124 -14.42 4.97 -12.83
N VAL A 125 -13.16 4.86 -12.44
CA VAL A 125 -12.29 5.99 -12.09
C VAL A 125 -11.49 6.37 -13.33
N GLU A 126 -11.62 7.61 -13.80
CA GLU A 126 -10.88 8.07 -14.98
C GLU A 126 -9.40 8.33 -14.64
N PRO A 127 -8.48 8.07 -15.58
CA PRO A 127 -7.06 8.34 -15.33
C PRO A 127 -6.78 9.81 -14.95
N GLY A 128 -6.14 9.97 -13.81
CA GLY A 128 -5.76 11.29 -13.29
C GLY A 128 -6.91 12.10 -12.70
N SER A 129 -8.12 11.53 -12.55
CA SER A 129 -9.09 12.06 -11.60
C SER A 129 -8.52 11.83 -10.20
N ASP A 130 -8.40 12.88 -9.41
CA ASP A 130 -8.05 12.69 -8.01
C ASP A 130 -9.17 11.89 -7.34
N THR A 131 -8.75 10.76 -6.78
CA THR A 131 -9.61 9.84 -6.07
C THR A 131 -9.77 10.22 -4.60
N LEU A 132 -9.12 11.29 -4.15
CA LEU A 132 -9.34 11.77 -2.80
C LEU A 132 -10.78 12.28 -2.71
N PRO A 133 -11.54 11.89 -1.68
CA PRO A 133 -12.79 12.56 -1.36
C PRO A 133 -12.54 14.07 -1.37
N ASP A 134 -13.46 14.85 -1.92
CA ASP A 134 -13.40 16.30 -1.79
C ASP A 134 -13.55 16.62 -0.29
N ASP A 135 -12.44 16.72 0.44
CA ASP A 135 -12.36 17.12 1.86
C ASP A 135 -12.86 18.57 2.11
N ASP A 136 -13.63 19.15 1.21
CA ASP A 136 -14.22 20.49 1.38
C ASP A 136 -15.22 20.49 2.55
N GLU A 137 -15.53 19.31 3.13
CA GLU A 137 -16.30 19.14 4.37
C GLU A 137 -15.45 19.04 5.66
N TYR A 138 -14.11 19.00 5.58
CA TYR A 138 -13.21 18.99 6.75
C TYR A 138 -12.47 20.32 6.95
N SER A 139 -12.95 21.41 6.35
CA SER A 139 -12.57 22.75 6.79
C SER A 139 -13.21 23.00 8.15
N ASP A 140 -12.47 22.62 9.20
CA ASP A 140 -12.66 23.14 10.55
C ASP A 140 -12.70 24.67 10.43
N GLU A 141 -13.88 25.28 10.57
CA GLU A 141 -14.11 26.74 10.55
C GLU A 141 -13.49 27.44 11.78
N GLY A 142 -12.30 27.00 12.20
CA GLY A 142 -11.44 27.68 13.13
C GLY A 142 -10.62 28.72 12.39
N SER A 143 -11.20 29.89 12.19
CA SER A 143 -10.54 31.10 11.67
C SER A 143 -9.20 31.35 12.38
N VAL A 144 -8.10 31.04 11.72
CA VAL A 144 -6.77 31.59 12.06
C VAL A 144 -6.50 32.69 11.04
N ASP A 145 -6.89 33.92 11.40
CA ASP A 145 -6.40 35.13 10.78
C ASP A 145 -4.88 35.21 11.01
N SER A 146 -4.05 34.74 10.07
CA SER A 146 -2.67 35.22 9.87
C SER A 146 -1.95 34.56 8.68
N ASP A 147 -1.59 35.41 7.72
CA ASP A 147 -0.41 35.30 6.84
C ASP A 147 -0.34 34.19 5.75
N ASP A 148 -1.45 33.88 5.07
CA ASP A 148 -1.45 33.04 3.84
C ASP A 148 -1.38 33.84 2.52
N ASP A 149 -0.77 35.03 2.53
CA ASP A 149 -0.57 35.90 1.36
C ASP A 149 0.55 35.45 0.38
N ILE A 150 1.06 34.21 0.48
CA ILE A 150 2.18 33.74 -0.37
C ILE A 150 1.82 32.63 -1.37
N VAL A 151 0.63 32.02 -1.31
CA VAL A 151 0.31 30.88 -2.21
C VAL A 151 -0.93 31.09 -3.11
N GLU A 152 -1.74 32.14 -2.93
CA GLU A 152 -3.05 32.24 -3.59
C GLU A 152 -3.22 33.23 -4.77
N PHE A 153 -2.18 33.97 -5.21
CA PHE A 153 -2.38 35.01 -6.25
C PHE A 153 -2.14 34.61 -7.72
N ILE A 154 -1.96 33.33 -8.04
CA ILE A 154 -1.83 32.90 -9.44
C ILE A 154 -2.62 31.62 -9.61
N PHE A 155 -3.94 31.66 -9.86
CA PHE A 155 -4.70 30.69 -10.70
C PHE A 155 -6.20 31.04 -10.65
N SER A 156 -6.58 32.15 -11.28
CA SER A 156 -7.99 32.36 -11.66
C SER A 156 -8.01 32.89 -13.07
N GLN A 157 -8.32 32.03 -14.06
CA GLN A 157 -9.18 32.31 -15.22
C GLN A 157 -9.65 30.99 -15.87
N GLN A 158 -10.98 30.82 -15.89
CA GLN A 158 -11.84 30.08 -16.85
C GLN A 158 -11.48 28.64 -17.27
N ALA A 159 -12.32 27.68 -16.86
CA ALA A 159 -12.33 26.32 -17.37
C ALA A 159 -13.12 26.21 -18.70
N PRO A 160 -12.51 25.74 -19.80
CA PRO A 160 -13.23 25.23 -20.95
C PRO A 160 -13.85 23.86 -20.64
N HIS A 161 -14.91 23.49 -21.37
CA HIS A 161 -15.57 22.18 -21.31
C HIS A 161 -14.56 21.01 -21.31
N PRO A 162 -14.85 19.90 -20.59
CA PRO A 162 -13.89 18.84 -20.36
C PRO A 162 -13.66 18.04 -21.64
N ALA A 163 -12.54 18.32 -22.31
CA ALA A 163 -11.93 17.32 -23.18
C ALA A 163 -11.62 16.10 -22.29
N LEU A 164 -12.13 14.92 -22.67
CA LEU A 164 -11.81 13.65 -22.00
C LEU A 164 -10.29 13.59 -21.78
N SER A 165 -9.88 13.57 -20.51
CA SER A 165 -8.48 13.52 -20.11
C SER A 165 -7.86 12.26 -20.70
N THR A 166 -6.99 12.40 -21.69
CA THR A 166 -6.28 11.29 -22.37
C THR A 166 -5.12 10.74 -21.54
N LYS A 167 -5.06 11.05 -20.24
CA LYS A 167 -3.96 10.60 -19.39
C LYS A 167 -4.02 9.06 -19.31
N PRO A 168 -2.89 8.35 -19.41
CA PRO A 168 -2.87 6.93 -19.14
C PRO A 168 -2.99 6.68 -17.63
N TYR A 169 -3.49 5.51 -17.26
CA TYR A 169 -3.38 5.02 -15.89
C TYR A 169 -1.89 4.87 -15.47
N PRO A 170 -1.60 4.80 -14.16
CA PRO A 170 -0.27 4.46 -13.67
C PRO A 170 0.29 3.17 -14.27
N HIS A 171 1.61 3.04 -14.31
CA HIS A 171 2.27 1.84 -14.83
C HIS A 171 1.76 0.58 -14.14
N GLY A 172 1.35 -0.42 -14.92
CA GLY A 172 0.82 -1.67 -14.37
C GLY A 172 -0.70 -1.66 -14.14
N VAL A 173 -1.38 -0.51 -14.23
CA VAL A 173 -2.84 -0.42 -14.05
C VAL A 173 -3.54 -0.33 -15.42
N SER A 174 -4.50 -1.21 -15.68
CA SER A 174 -5.30 -1.19 -16.92
C SER A 174 -6.64 -0.49 -16.74
N VAL A 175 -7.30 -0.68 -15.59
CA VAL A 175 -8.53 0.01 -15.19
C VAL A 175 -8.65 0.05 -13.67
N MET A 176 -9.40 1.03 -13.19
CA MET A 176 -9.76 1.16 -11.78
C MET A 176 -11.25 1.43 -11.65
N HIS A 177 -11.92 0.71 -10.76
CA HIS A 177 -13.29 0.98 -10.36
C HIS A 177 -13.33 1.32 -8.88
N ARG A 178 -14.18 2.28 -8.51
CA ARG A 178 -14.47 2.62 -7.12
C ARG A 178 -15.84 2.06 -6.76
N PHE A 179 -15.85 1.22 -5.75
CA PHE A 179 -17.03 0.67 -5.11
C PHE A 179 -17.32 1.45 -3.83
N SER A 180 -18.58 1.76 -3.59
CA SER A 180 -19.05 2.46 -2.39
C SER A 180 -20.36 1.84 -1.90
N HIS A 181 -20.51 1.80 -0.58
CA HIS A 181 -21.75 1.37 0.06
C HIS A 181 -22.39 2.59 0.75
N GLY A 182 -23.64 2.92 0.40
CA GLY A 182 -24.35 4.08 0.95
C GLY A 182 -24.20 5.37 0.14
N ASP A 183 -24.70 6.47 0.70
CA ASP A 183 -24.61 7.81 0.09
C ASP A 183 -23.15 8.30 0.11
N PRO A 184 -22.57 8.68 -1.04
CA PRO A 184 -21.22 9.25 -1.11
C PRO A 184 -21.01 10.46 -0.19
N ASN A 185 -22.06 11.21 0.13
CA ASN A 185 -21.99 12.41 0.96
C ASN A 185 -21.86 12.10 2.47
N GLU A 186 -22.10 10.86 2.91
CA GLU A 186 -22.03 10.49 4.34
C GLU A 186 -20.66 9.93 4.75
N GLY A 187 -19.60 10.14 3.94
CA GLY A 187 -18.28 9.61 4.22
C GLY A 187 -18.19 8.09 4.08
N ALA A 188 -18.89 7.54 3.07
CA ALA A 188 -18.97 6.11 2.83
C ALA A 188 -17.58 5.46 2.62
N PHE A 189 -17.36 4.33 3.29
CA PHE A 189 -16.19 3.48 3.05
C PHE A 189 -16.15 3.03 1.59
N CYS A 190 -14.98 3.13 0.97
CA CYS A 190 -14.80 2.80 -0.44
C CYS A 190 -13.81 1.64 -0.65
N ILE A 191 -14.08 0.82 -1.66
CA ILE A 191 -13.12 -0.18 -2.18
C ILE A 191 -12.70 0.28 -3.57
N ASN A 192 -11.42 0.58 -3.74
CA ASN A 192 -10.83 0.82 -5.05
C ASN A 192 -10.33 -0.52 -5.61
N LEU A 193 -10.98 -1.00 -6.67
CA LEU A 193 -10.61 -2.22 -7.38
C LEU A 193 -9.68 -1.88 -8.54
N VAL A 194 -8.44 -2.38 -8.48
CA VAL A 194 -7.37 -2.05 -9.43
C VAL A 194 -7.01 -3.29 -10.26
N ARG A 195 -7.23 -3.21 -11.57
CA ARG A 195 -6.86 -4.27 -12.53
C ARG A 195 -5.40 -4.11 -12.94
N SER A 196 -4.61 -5.16 -12.74
CA SER A 196 -3.26 -5.24 -13.28
C SER A 196 -3.29 -5.36 -14.80
N THR A 197 -2.29 -4.83 -15.48
CA THR A 197 -2.03 -5.09 -16.91
C THR A 197 -1.39 -6.46 -17.14
N THR A 198 -1.17 -7.25 -16.09
CA THR A 198 -0.47 -8.53 -16.12
C THR A 198 -1.16 -9.56 -15.23
N SER A 199 -0.61 -10.78 -15.17
CA SER A 199 -1.07 -11.84 -14.28
C SER A 199 -0.70 -11.63 -12.81
N SER A 200 0.12 -10.62 -12.47
CA SER A 200 0.48 -10.34 -11.07
C SER A 200 -0.28 -9.13 -10.53
N PRO A 201 -0.92 -9.23 -9.35
CA PRO A 201 -1.54 -8.09 -8.70
C PRO A 201 -0.51 -7.07 -8.18
N LEU A 202 0.76 -7.48 -8.06
CA LEU A 202 1.80 -6.67 -7.43
C LEU A 202 2.37 -5.58 -8.34
N LEU A 203 2.17 -5.68 -9.66
CA LEU A 203 2.76 -4.75 -10.62
C LEU A 203 2.23 -3.31 -10.42
N PRO A 204 0.90 -3.08 -10.36
CA PRO A 204 0.33 -1.79 -10.00
C PRO A 204 0.93 -1.13 -8.76
N ILE A 205 1.23 -1.89 -7.70
CA ILE A 205 1.70 -1.38 -6.41
C ILE A 205 3.00 -0.57 -6.57
N THR A 206 3.84 -0.94 -7.55
CA THR A 206 5.10 -0.24 -7.83
C THR A 206 4.92 1.15 -8.46
N SER A 207 3.70 1.51 -8.81
CA SER A 207 3.32 2.81 -9.40
C SER A 207 2.56 3.72 -8.44
N GLU A 208 2.36 3.28 -7.20
CA GLU A 208 1.72 4.07 -6.14
C GLU A 208 2.45 5.39 -5.87
N LEU A 209 1.78 6.34 -5.21
CA LEU A 209 2.27 7.71 -5.02
C LEU A 209 3.69 7.77 -4.41
N HIS A 210 3.96 6.92 -3.43
CA HIS A 210 5.25 6.87 -2.73
C HIS A 210 5.53 5.51 -2.08
N THR A 211 6.78 5.29 -1.67
CA THR A 211 7.26 4.00 -1.14
C THR A 211 6.52 3.48 0.09
N ALA A 212 5.87 4.33 0.90
CA ALA A 212 5.07 3.88 2.03
C ALA A 212 3.78 3.14 1.62
N LEU A 213 3.40 3.17 0.34
CA LEU A 213 2.27 2.42 -0.22
C LEU A 213 2.72 1.11 -0.88
N PHE A 214 4.03 0.80 -0.87
CA PHE A 214 4.59 -0.40 -1.51
C PHE A 214 4.49 -1.60 -0.56
N ASN A 215 3.28 -1.84 -0.07
CA ASN A 215 2.93 -2.91 0.84
C ASN A 215 1.78 -3.71 0.28
N TYR A 216 1.72 -5.00 0.63
CA TYR A 216 0.53 -5.80 0.38
C TYR A 216 0.26 -6.78 1.52
N VAL A 217 -1.01 -7.15 1.64
CA VAL A 217 -1.50 -8.23 2.50
C VAL A 217 -2.44 -9.09 1.65
N SER A 218 -2.11 -10.37 1.52
CA SER A 218 -2.97 -11.40 0.91
C SER A 218 -3.53 -12.30 2.01
N PRO A 219 -4.46 -13.22 1.69
CA PRO A 219 -4.90 -14.24 2.64
C PRO A 219 -3.79 -15.19 3.11
N ARG A 220 -2.64 -15.26 2.43
CA ARG A 220 -1.56 -16.22 2.72
C ARG A 220 -0.30 -15.55 3.25
N ASP A 221 0.02 -14.35 2.76
CA ASP A 221 1.28 -13.67 3.03
C ASP A 221 1.14 -12.14 3.01
N PHE A 222 2.18 -11.47 3.48
CA PHE A 222 2.28 -10.02 3.45
C PHE A 222 3.71 -9.60 3.17
N CYS A 223 3.86 -8.38 2.68
CA CYS A 223 5.16 -7.77 2.46
C CYS A 223 5.08 -6.25 2.63
N SER A 224 6.05 -5.68 3.32
CA SER A 224 6.36 -4.26 3.30
C SER A 224 7.72 -4.05 2.64
N SER A 225 7.77 -3.26 1.57
CA SER A 225 8.99 -3.10 0.78
C SER A 225 9.97 -2.07 1.36
N TYR A 226 9.49 -1.17 2.22
CA TYR A 226 10.29 -0.09 2.81
C TYR A 226 9.98 0.10 4.31
N PRO A 227 10.07 -0.96 5.12
CA PRO A 227 9.65 -0.94 6.53
C PRO A 227 10.41 0.12 7.35
N ALA A 228 11.72 0.24 7.16
CA ALA A 228 12.55 1.23 7.84
C ALA A 228 12.13 2.69 7.56
N LEU A 229 11.72 3.01 6.32
CA LEU A 229 11.20 4.34 6.01
C LEU A 229 9.85 4.57 6.69
N ILE A 230 8.95 3.58 6.62
CA ILE A 230 7.60 3.67 7.20
C ILE A 230 7.64 3.85 8.72
N GLN A 231 8.52 3.13 9.43
CA GLN A 231 8.70 3.29 10.88
C GLN A 231 9.09 4.72 11.28
N SER A 232 9.88 5.39 10.44
CA SER A 232 10.25 6.80 10.64
C SER A 232 9.26 7.80 10.04
N LYS A 233 8.06 7.34 9.62
CA LYS A 233 7.05 8.13 8.88
C LYS A 233 7.63 8.86 7.67
N ARG A 234 8.52 8.19 6.94
CA ARG A 234 9.14 8.71 5.71
C ARG A 234 8.65 7.95 4.50
N ALA A 235 8.55 8.65 3.37
CA ALA A 235 8.33 7.99 2.10
C ALA A 235 8.98 8.75 0.94
N LEU A 236 9.46 7.99 -0.03
CA LEU A 236 10.00 8.55 -1.26
C LEU A 236 8.90 8.61 -2.31
N LEU A 237 8.65 9.79 -2.87
CA LEU A 237 7.73 9.97 -3.99
C LEU A 237 8.19 9.14 -5.19
N THR A 238 7.23 8.52 -5.86
CA THR A 238 7.45 7.68 -7.03
C THR A 238 7.70 8.57 -8.26
N PRO A 239 8.88 8.54 -8.88
CA PRO A 239 9.23 9.47 -9.94
C PRO A 239 8.30 9.44 -11.15
N SER A 240 7.75 8.29 -11.54
CA SER A 240 6.79 8.19 -12.65
C SER A 240 5.46 8.94 -12.40
N ARG A 241 5.21 9.39 -11.17
CA ARG A 241 4.04 10.18 -10.77
C ARG A 241 4.34 11.68 -10.71
N LEU A 242 5.58 12.10 -10.98
CA LEU A 242 6.03 13.49 -10.85
C LEU A 242 6.34 14.12 -12.21
N GLU A 243 6.07 15.42 -12.33
CA GLU A 243 6.56 16.24 -13.44
C GLU A 243 8.08 16.37 -13.31
N ASP A 244 8.80 16.02 -14.40
CA ASP A 244 10.26 16.01 -14.48
C ASP A 244 10.99 15.26 -13.34
N TYR A 245 10.33 14.25 -12.76
CA TYR A 245 10.81 13.50 -11.60
C TYR A 245 11.02 14.35 -10.33
N ARG A 246 10.37 15.51 -10.22
CA ARG A 246 10.62 16.50 -9.16
C ARG A 246 9.35 16.99 -8.49
N VAL A 247 8.39 17.43 -9.28
CA VAL A 247 7.26 18.20 -8.77
C VAL A 247 6.00 17.36 -8.86
N PRO A 248 5.23 17.22 -7.78
CA PRO A 248 3.91 16.61 -7.87
C PRO A 248 3.02 17.45 -8.82
N PRO A 249 2.42 16.82 -9.86
CA PRO A 249 1.47 17.50 -10.72
C PRO A 249 0.29 18.02 -9.89
N LYS A 250 -0.38 19.07 -10.34
CA LYS A 250 -1.41 19.80 -9.56
C LYS A 250 -2.40 18.88 -8.82
N HIS A 251 -2.94 17.89 -9.53
CA HIS A 251 -3.90 16.91 -9.00
C HIS A 251 -3.34 16.12 -7.80
N LEU A 252 -2.08 15.69 -7.84
CA LEU A 252 -1.46 14.95 -6.72
C LEU A 252 -1.05 15.81 -5.52
N ARG A 253 -1.06 17.16 -5.63
CA ARG A 253 -0.58 18.03 -4.55
C ARG A 253 -1.46 17.93 -3.30
N ARG A 254 -2.78 17.80 -3.45
CA ARG A 254 -3.71 17.60 -2.31
C ARG A 254 -3.34 16.35 -1.53
N GLY A 255 -3.09 15.25 -2.23
CA GLY A 255 -2.66 13.99 -1.61
C GLY A 255 -1.33 14.13 -0.88
N VAL A 256 -0.30 14.67 -1.53
CA VAL A 256 1.01 14.90 -0.89
C VAL A 256 0.87 15.77 0.37
N ALA A 257 0.08 16.85 0.31
CA ALA A 257 -0.17 17.71 1.46
C ALA A 257 -0.93 16.99 2.59
N ALA A 258 -1.93 16.15 2.26
CA ALA A 258 -2.66 15.37 3.25
C ALA A 258 -1.75 14.40 4.01
N TRP A 259 -0.83 13.71 3.32
CA TRP A 259 0.16 12.87 3.98
C TRP A 259 1.10 13.67 4.88
N ALA A 260 1.60 14.82 4.40
CA ALA A 260 2.43 15.71 5.20
C ALA A 260 1.74 16.19 6.48
N ARG A 261 0.46 16.59 6.41
CA ARG A 261 -0.36 16.96 7.58
C ARG A 261 -0.52 15.81 8.58
N ASN A 262 -0.50 14.56 8.12
CA ASN A 262 -0.52 13.37 8.97
C ASN A 262 0.87 12.98 9.53
N GLY A 263 1.84 13.89 9.46
CA GLY A 263 3.18 13.73 10.01
C GLY A 263 4.12 12.88 9.17
N TRP A 264 3.85 12.74 7.87
CA TRP A 264 4.75 12.07 6.94
C TRP A 264 5.76 13.03 6.31
N ASP A 265 7.02 12.61 6.30
CA ASP A 265 8.09 13.33 5.61
C ASP A 265 8.31 12.73 4.20
N LEU A 266 7.72 13.40 3.21
CA LEU A 266 7.73 12.98 1.81
C LEU A 266 8.87 13.64 1.04
N ALA A 267 9.75 12.85 0.43
CA ALA A 267 10.88 13.36 -0.33
C ALA A 267 11.01 12.73 -1.73
N VAL A 268 11.67 13.43 -2.66
CA VAL A 268 12.03 12.83 -3.96
C VAL A 268 13.30 11.98 -3.85
N LEU A 269 14.21 12.32 -2.94
CA LEU A 269 15.49 11.64 -2.73
C LEU A 269 15.74 11.45 -1.23
N GLU A 270 16.36 10.34 -0.86
CA GLU A 270 16.73 10.10 0.55
C GLU A 270 17.73 11.13 1.08
N VAL A 271 18.66 11.61 0.26
CA VAL A 271 19.63 12.65 0.65
C VAL A 271 18.97 13.99 1.03
N ALA A 272 17.66 14.13 0.83
CA ALA A 272 16.89 15.27 1.32
C ALA A 272 16.55 15.15 2.82
N TYR A 273 16.61 13.95 3.40
CA TYR A 273 16.40 13.75 4.83
C TYR A 273 17.65 14.20 5.62
N PRO A 274 17.50 14.95 6.74
CA PRO A 274 18.63 15.49 7.50
C PRO A 274 19.61 14.43 8.03
N ASP A 275 19.10 13.24 8.30
CA ASP A 275 19.81 12.05 8.77
C ASP A 275 20.00 11.00 7.66
N GLY A 276 19.73 11.37 6.41
CA GLY A 276 20.01 10.54 5.24
C GLY A 276 21.50 10.25 5.14
N GLY A 277 21.89 9.01 5.44
CA GLY A 277 23.26 8.55 5.29
C GLY A 277 23.77 8.64 3.84
N PRO A 278 25.08 8.39 3.62
CA PRO A 278 25.62 8.38 2.27
C PRO A 278 24.93 7.29 1.42
N CYS A 279 24.57 7.64 0.18
CA CYS A 279 23.99 6.68 -0.74
C CYS A 279 25.02 5.59 -1.10
N HIS A 280 24.79 4.35 -0.67
CA HIS A 280 25.64 3.19 -0.99
C HIS A 280 25.36 2.57 -2.38
N GLY A 281 24.95 3.39 -3.35
CA GLY A 281 24.60 2.95 -4.71
C GLY A 281 23.45 1.94 -4.71
N THR A 282 23.52 0.90 -5.55
CA THR A 282 22.49 -0.15 -5.65
C THR A 282 22.32 -0.98 -4.38
N ARG A 283 23.21 -0.83 -3.38
CA ARG A 283 23.08 -1.45 -2.06
C ARG A 283 22.30 -0.61 -1.06
N SER A 284 21.87 0.61 -1.42
CA SER A 284 20.95 1.37 -0.59
C SER A 284 19.49 1.00 -0.91
N THR A 285 18.65 0.89 0.11
CA THR A 285 17.22 0.60 -0.01
C THR A 285 16.47 1.62 -0.85
N THR A 286 16.92 2.87 -0.81
CA THR A 286 16.28 4.09 -1.34
C THR A 286 16.83 4.55 -2.68
N CYS A 287 17.96 3.97 -3.12
CA CYS A 287 18.64 4.41 -4.32
C CYS A 287 17.73 4.21 -5.53
N GLY A 288 17.59 5.24 -6.38
CA GLY A 288 16.75 5.17 -7.57
C GLY A 288 17.12 4.04 -8.54
N ALA A 289 18.40 3.63 -8.54
CA ALA A 289 18.89 2.54 -9.38
C ALA A 289 18.98 1.19 -8.65
N ALA A 290 18.67 1.12 -7.36
CA ALA A 290 18.57 -0.16 -6.68
C ALA A 290 17.43 -0.96 -7.32
N THR A 291 17.76 -2.16 -7.77
CA THR A 291 16.76 -3.11 -8.24
C THR A 291 16.18 -3.81 -7.03
N ARG A 292 14.87 -3.76 -6.89
CA ARG A 292 14.10 -4.26 -5.75
C ARG A 292 13.08 -5.27 -6.26
N TYR A 293 12.65 -6.17 -5.39
CA TYR A 293 11.53 -7.06 -5.67
C TYR A 293 10.80 -7.41 -4.37
N PHE A 294 9.54 -7.84 -4.48
CA PHE A 294 8.75 -8.18 -3.31
C PHE A 294 9.31 -9.45 -2.65
N GLY A 295 9.90 -9.26 -1.47
CA GLY A 295 10.59 -10.29 -0.71
C GLY A 295 12.12 -10.25 -0.78
N ASP A 296 12.70 -9.19 -1.33
CA ASP A 296 14.15 -8.95 -1.22
C ASP A 296 14.62 -8.73 0.22
N ARG A 297 15.94 -8.67 0.42
CA ARG A 297 16.56 -8.56 1.75
C ARG A 297 16.20 -7.30 2.55
N TYR A 298 15.58 -6.30 1.91
CA TYR A 298 15.19 -5.05 2.53
C TYR A 298 13.69 -4.99 2.83
N CYS A 299 12.94 -5.99 2.36
CA CYS A 299 11.54 -6.15 2.70
C CYS A 299 11.38 -6.79 4.07
N THR A 300 10.30 -6.44 4.75
CA THR A 300 9.78 -7.25 5.85
C THR A 300 8.58 -8.03 5.34
N ARG A 301 8.65 -9.36 5.40
CA ARG A 301 7.61 -10.26 4.90
C ARG A 301 7.34 -11.42 5.85
N GLY A 302 6.17 -12.00 5.74
CA GLY A 302 5.78 -13.19 6.51
C GLY A 302 4.51 -13.82 5.97
N THR A 303 4.12 -14.96 6.55
CA THR A 303 2.84 -15.62 6.26
C THR A 303 1.77 -15.16 7.25
N VAL A 304 0.54 -15.02 6.77
CA VAL A 304 -0.65 -14.72 7.58
C VAL A 304 -1.20 -15.99 8.24
N THR A 305 -0.92 -17.14 7.65
CA THR A 305 -1.37 -18.45 8.10
C THR A 305 -0.66 -18.89 9.40
N PRO A 306 -1.40 -19.46 10.39
CA PRO A 306 -0.82 -20.09 11.58
C PRO A 306 0.08 -21.29 11.26
N ALA A 307 1.05 -21.57 12.15
CA ALA A 307 2.02 -22.65 11.99
C ALA A 307 1.37 -24.01 11.74
N ARG A 308 0.32 -24.31 12.54
CA ARG A 308 -0.36 -25.62 12.57
C ARG A 308 -1.11 -25.93 11.27
N THR A 309 -1.45 -24.89 10.51
CA THR A 309 -2.18 -25.02 9.24
C THR A 309 -1.25 -24.97 8.03
N ALA A 310 0.01 -24.55 8.22
CA ALA A 310 0.99 -24.41 7.15
C ALA A 310 1.41 -25.76 6.54
N GLU A 311 1.38 -26.86 7.30
CA GLU A 311 1.78 -28.19 6.81
C GLU A 311 0.92 -28.71 5.65
N ASN A 312 -0.32 -28.26 5.54
CA ASN A 312 -1.23 -28.64 4.45
C ASN A 312 -1.21 -27.65 3.27
N ASP A 313 -0.57 -26.49 3.43
CA ASP A 313 -0.51 -25.47 2.39
C ASP A 313 0.67 -25.73 1.44
N THR A 314 0.67 -26.93 0.83
CA THR A 314 1.53 -27.25 -0.33
C THR A 314 1.19 -26.39 -1.55
N ARG A 315 0.06 -25.66 -1.49
CA ARG A 315 -0.33 -24.57 -2.37
C ARG A 315 0.25 -23.23 -1.90
N ALA A 316 1.40 -23.17 -1.21
CA ALA A 316 2.19 -21.95 -1.19
C ALA A 316 2.20 -21.43 -2.63
N CYS A 317 1.44 -20.36 -2.88
CA CYS A 317 0.98 -19.96 -4.21
C CYS A 317 2.19 -20.01 -5.12
N ASP A 318 2.02 -20.48 -6.35
CA ASP A 318 3.04 -20.58 -7.41
C ASP A 318 3.78 -19.24 -7.51
N ASN A 319 4.70 -19.03 -6.57
CA ASN A 319 5.40 -17.79 -6.26
C ASN A 319 6.59 -17.67 -7.19
N THR A 320 6.54 -18.44 -8.28
CA THR A 320 7.49 -18.46 -9.37
C THR A 320 7.56 -17.09 -10.01
N ILE A 321 6.53 -16.24 -9.92
CA ILE A 321 6.56 -14.87 -10.44
C ILE A 321 6.56 -13.86 -9.29
N THR A 322 7.42 -12.85 -9.41
CA THR A 322 7.43 -11.64 -8.59
C THR A 322 7.53 -10.41 -9.50
N VAL A 323 7.41 -9.22 -8.92
CA VAL A 323 7.64 -7.95 -9.61
C VAL A 323 8.98 -7.39 -9.18
N VAL A 324 9.83 -7.13 -10.17
CA VAL A 324 11.10 -6.44 -10.01
C VAL A 324 10.88 -4.98 -10.43
N TRP A 325 11.32 -4.03 -9.61
CA TRP A 325 11.25 -2.60 -9.93
C TRP A 325 12.56 -1.88 -9.60
N TRP A 326 12.73 -0.71 -10.19
CA TRP A 326 13.70 0.29 -9.78
C TRP A 326 12.98 1.64 -9.79
N ARG A 327 13.15 2.40 -8.70
CA ARG A 327 12.41 3.64 -8.49
C ARG A 327 12.74 4.70 -9.54
N GLY A 328 13.93 4.67 -10.12
CA GLY A 328 14.41 5.65 -11.09
C GLY A 328 14.43 7.07 -10.53
N GLY A 329 14.13 8.04 -11.39
CA GLY A 329 14.08 9.47 -11.06
C GLY A 329 15.46 10.12 -11.01
N LEU A 330 15.60 11.12 -10.15
CA LEU A 330 16.89 11.77 -9.89
C LEU A 330 17.83 10.82 -9.14
N LEU A 331 19.13 10.97 -9.37
CA LEU A 331 20.18 10.21 -8.66
C LEU A 331 21.02 11.16 -7.79
N CYS A 332 21.69 10.60 -6.77
CA CYS A 332 22.38 11.35 -5.72
C CYS A 332 23.62 12.16 -6.15
N GLY A 333 24.03 12.11 -7.43
CA GLY A 333 25.06 13.01 -7.97
C GLY A 333 26.01 12.37 -8.99
N PRO A 334 26.99 13.15 -9.52
CA PRO A 334 27.91 12.71 -10.56
C PRO A 334 28.87 11.58 -10.12
N GLY A 335 29.07 11.38 -8.81
CA GLY A 335 29.84 10.23 -8.30
C GLY A 335 29.11 8.88 -8.39
N CYS A 336 27.85 8.87 -8.83
CA CYS A 336 27.00 7.68 -8.82
C CYS A 336 26.60 7.26 -10.24
N HIS A 337 26.42 5.94 -10.46
CA HIS A 337 25.90 5.34 -11.71
C HIS A 337 26.49 5.90 -13.02
N ALA A 338 27.83 5.93 -13.12
CA ALA A 338 28.54 6.46 -14.29
C ALA A 338 28.12 7.89 -14.67
N GLN A 339 28.04 8.77 -13.67
CA GLN A 339 27.69 10.19 -13.81
C GLN A 339 26.27 10.47 -14.32
N ARG A 340 25.40 9.46 -14.39
CA ARG A 340 24.00 9.66 -14.74
C ARG A 340 23.28 10.41 -13.63
N ARG A 341 22.57 11.48 -14.00
CA ARG A 341 21.76 12.29 -13.07
C ARG A 341 20.30 11.86 -13.00
N LYS A 342 19.84 11.11 -13.99
CA LYS A 342 18.46 10.65 -14.14
C LYS A 342 18.45 9.19 -14.59
N LEU A 343 17.49 8.42 -14.09
CA LEU A 343 17.19 7.06 -14.54
C LEU A 343 15.69 6.96 -14.78
N VAL A 344 15.27 6.35 -15.88
CA VAL A 344 13.85 6.14 -16.17
C VAL A 344 13.32 5.10 -15.16
N PRO A 345 12.26 5.40 -14.38
CA PRO A 345 11.63 4.43 -13.48
C PRO A 345 11.07 3.24 -14.27
N GLY A 346 11.00 2.06 -13.65
CA GLY A 346 10.41 0.91 -14.32
C GLY A 346 10.14 -0.26 -13.39
N ALA A 347 9.21 -1.11 -13.82
CA ALA A 347 8.87 -2.35 -13.16
C ALA A 347 8.47 -3.40 -14.20
N ARG A 348 8.75 -4.67 -13.91
CA ARG A 348 8.41 -5.81 -14.75
C ARG A 348 8.17 -7.06 -13.92
N MET A 349 7.34 -7.96 -14.42
CA MET A 349 7.27 -9.32 -13.89
C MET A 349 8.56 -10.07 -14.18
N CYS A 350 8.98 -10.92 -13.25
CA CYS A 350 10.14 -11.76 -13.39
C CYS A 350 9.93 -13.07 -12.64
N LEU A 351 10.66 -14.11 -13.01
CA LEU A 351 10.71 -15.30 -12.19
C LEU A 351 11.39 -14.97 -10.86
N ARG A 352 10.82 -15.40 -9.73
CA ARG A 352 11.37 -15.15 -8.39
C ARG A 352 12.79 -15.68 -8.26
N ALA A 353 13.07 -16.88 -8.77
CA ALA A 353 14.42 -17.45 -8.77
C ALA A 353 15.44 -16.57 -9.54
N VAL A 354 15.00 -15.86 -10.58
CA VAL A 354 15.85 -14.91 -11.31
C VAL A 354 16.02 -13.63 -10.50
N ALA A 355 14.96 -13.13 -9.87
CA ALA A 355 15.01 -11.94 -9.02
C ALA A 355 15.92 -12.14 -7.78
N GLU A 356 15.93 -13.33 -7.19
CA GLU A 356 16.80 -13.70 -6.08
C GLU A 356 18.28 -13.75 -6.45
N GLY A 357 18.60 -13.90 -7.74
CA GLY A 357 19.97 -13.84 -8.26
C GLY A 357 20.48 -12.44 -8.62
N LEU A 358 19.65 -11.39 -8.51
CA LEU A 358 20.02 -9.99 -8.74
C LEU A 358 20.64 -9.37 -7.49
#